data_AF-A0A7X7YJG1-F1
#
_entry.id   AF-A0A7X7YJG1-F1
#
_cell.length_a   1.000
_cell.length_b   1.000
_cell.length_c   1.000
_cell.angle_alpha   90.00
_cell.angle_beta   90.00
_cell.angle_gamma   90.00
#
_symmetry.space_group_name_H-M   'P 1'
#
loop_
_entity.id
_entity.type
_entity.pdbx_description
1 polymer ?
#
loop_
_entity_poly.entity_id
_entity_poly.type
_entity_poly.pdbx_seq_one_letter_code
_entity_poly.pdbx_strand_id
1 'polypeptide(L)' 'YDLAQKFSNFYNACPVLDAEASARARRMLLCDLTAKTIRHGLSELLGIEVVEQM' A
#
# COMPACT_ATOMS: atom_id res chain seq x y z
N TYR A 1 -10.78 5.92 3.29
CA TYR A 1 -9.92 6.78 4.12
C TYR A 1 -9.13 5.97 5.16
N ASP A 2 -9.77 5.24 6.08
CA ASP A 2 -9.10 4.50 7.17
C ASP A 2 -7.95 3.56 6.71
N LEU A 3 -8.13 2.84 5.61
CA LEU A 3 -7.10 1.95 5.04
C LEU A 3 -5.81 2.70 4.68
N ALA A 4 -5.93 3.83 3.98
CA ALA A 4 -4.77 4.62 3.55
C ALA A 4 -4.01 5.18 4.75
N GLN A 5 -4.72 5.62 5.79
CA GLN A 5 -4.10 6.14 7.01
C GLN A 5 -3.35 5.05 7.79
N LYS A 6 -3.95 3.86 7.93
CA LYS A 6 -3.28 2.70 8.54
C LYS A 6 -2.04 2.28 7.76
N PHE A 7 -2.11 2.30 6.43
CA PHE A 7 -0.97 2.00 5.58
C PHE A 7 0.16 3.02 5.72
N SER A 8 -0.14 4.33 5.75
CA SER A 8 0.87 5.37 5.98
C SER A 8 1.58 5.19 7.32
N ASN A 9 0.84 4.86 8.38
CA ASN A 9 1.45 4.57 9.69
C ASN A 9 2.37 3.34 9.63
N PHE A 10 1.94 2.27 8.95
CA PHE A 10 2.76 1.08 8.74
C PHE A 10 4.05 1.42 7.95
N TYR A 11 3.93 2.13 6.83
CA TYR A 11 5.07 2.44 5.96
C TYR A 11 6.11 3.32 6.67
N ASN A 12 5.67 4.24 7.53
CA ASN A 12 6.56 5.08 8.34
C ASN A 12 7.23 4.32 9.49
N ALA A 13 6.50 3.40 10.15
CA ALA A 13 7.02 2.67 11.31
C ALA A 13 7.84 1.43 10.94
N CYS A 14 7.64 0.86 9.75
CA CYS A 14 8.23 -0.41 9.33
C CYS A 14 8.97 -0.26 7.98
N PRO A 15 10.31 -0.20 7.98
CA PRO A 15 11.07 -0.12 6.73
C PRO A 15 10.83 -1.38 5.88
N VAL A 16 10.44 -1.20 4.63
CA VAL A 16 10.10 -2.32 3.73
C VAL A 16 11.34 -2.86 3.03
N LEU A 17 12.17 -1.97 2.49
CA LEU A 17 13.34 -2.35 1.67
C LEU A 17 14.49 -2.88 2.52
N ASP A 18 14.72 -2.29 3.69
CA ASP A 18 15.79 -2.65 4.62
C ASP A 18 15.41 -3.74 5.63
N ALA A 19 14.23 -4.35 5.47
CA ALA A 19 13.79 -5.44 6.32
C ALA A 19 14.59 -6.72 6.06
N GLU A 20 14.75 -7.56 7.08
CA GLU A 20 15.26 -8.92 6.92
C GLU A 20 14.46 -9.70 5.87
N ALA A 21 15.11 -10.60 5.13
CA ALA A 21 14.53 -11.30 3.98
C ALA A 21 13.15 -11.94 4.26
N SER A 22 12.97 -12.50 5.47
CA SER A 22 11.72 -13.14 5.91
C SER A 22 10.57 -12.14 6.11
N ALA A 23 10.88 -10.93 6.57
CA ALA A 23 9.92 -9.85 6.77
C ALA A 23 9.70 -9.05 5.48
N ARG A 24 10.75 -8.84 4.67
CA ARG A 24 10.70 -8.09 3.41
C ARG A 24 9.66 -8.63 2.45
N ALA A 25 9.66 -9.94 2.19
CA ALA A 25 8.70 -10.57 1.29
C ALA A 25 7.25 -10.34 1.73
N ARG A 26 6.97 -10.46 3.02
CA ARG A 26 5.63 -10.23 3.59
C ARG A 26 5.22 -8.77 3.51
N ARG A 27 6.14 -7.84 3.81
CA ARG A 27 5.90 -6.39 3.75
C ARG A 27 5.67 -5.92 2.31
N MET A 28 6.44 -6.43 1.35
CA MET A 28 6.24 -6.14 -0.07
C MET A 28 4.87 -6.62 -0.56
N LEU A 29 4.46 -7.83 -0.18
CA LEU A 29 3.12 -8.35 -0.50
C LEU A 29 2.01 -7.48 0.10
N LEU A 30 2.19 -7.01 1.34
CA LEU A 30 1.23 -6.12 1.98
C LEU A 30 1.10 -4.79 1.23
N CYS A 31 2.22 -4.20 0.78
CA CYS A 31 2.21 -2.99 -0.04
C CYS A 31 1.46 -3.19 -1.35
N ASP A 32 1.74 -4.28 -2.08
CA ASP A 32 1.08 -4.59 -3.35
C ASP A 32 -0.43 -4.79 -3.19
N LEU A 33 -0.85 -5.57 -2.20
CA LEU A 33 -2.27 -5.79 -1.92
C LEU A 33 -2.97 -4.48 -1.52
N THR A 34 -2.35 -3.68 -0.67
CA THR A 34 -2.92 -2.39 -0.24
C THR A 34 -3.08 -1.43 -1.43
N ALA A 35 -2.07 -1.35 -2.30
CA ALA A 35 -2.14 -0.54 -3.52
C ALA A 35 -3.26 -0.99 -4.45
N LYS A 36 -3.43 -2.31 -4.66
CA LYS A 36 -4.53 -2.88 -5.46
C LYS A 36 -5.90 -2.55 -4.88
N THR A 37 -6.07 -2.67 -3.56
CA THR A 37 -7.34 -2.33 -2.89
C THR A 37 -7.66 -0.85 -3.00
N ILE A 38 -6.68 0.03 -2.77
CA ILE A 38 -6.87 1.48 -2.89
C ILE A 38 -7.21 1.85 -4.35
N ARG A 39 -6.46 1.31 -5.32
CA ARG A 39 -6.74 1.51 -6.75
C ARG A 39 -8.16 1.09 -7.09
N HIS A 40 -8.57 -0.12 -6.73
CA HIS A 40 -9.92 -0.61 -7.01
C HIS A 40 -11.01 0.29 -6.41
N GLY A 41 -10.83 0.72 -5.15
CA GLY A 41 -11.78 1.63 -4.51
C GLY A 41 -11.87 3.00 -5.17
N LEU A 42 -10.74 3.54 -5.63
CA LEU A 42 -10.69 4.84 -6.30
C LEU A 42 -11.17 4.74 -7.76
N SER A 43 -10.62 3.84 -8.57
CA SER A 43 -10.92 3.73 -10.00
C SER A 43 -12.28 3.08 -10.26
N GLU A 44 -12.49 1.85 -9.77
CA GLU A 44 -13.64 1.04 -10.17
C GLU A 44 -14.93 1.45 -9.44
N LEU A 45 -14.83 1.86 -8.18
CA LEU A 45 -16.01 2.17 -7.36
C LEU A 45 -16.35 3.66 -7.35
N LEU A 46 -15.36 4.55 -7.39
CA LEU A 46 -15.56 5.99 -7.27
C LEU A 46 -15.29 6.75 -8.57
N GLY A 47 -14.73 6.11 -9.61
CA GLY A 47 -14.44 6.74 -10.89
C GLY A 47 -13.30 7.77 -10.82
N ILE A 48 -12.41 7.66 -9.83
CA ILE A 48 -11.26 8.54 -9.62
C ILE A 48 -10.02 7.87 -10.19
N GLU A 49 -9.38 8.49 -11.18
CA GLU A 49 -8.12 7.97 -11.72
C GLU A 49 -6.99 8.06 -10.69
N VAL A 50 -6.14 7.02 -10.70
CA VAL A 50 -4.93 6.96 -9.87
C VAL A 50 -3.69 7.02 -10.75
N VAL A 51 -2.66 7.72 -10.28
CA VAL A 51 -1.36 7.81 -10.94
C VAL A 51 -0.41 6.73 -10.42
N GLU A 52 0.46 6.21 -11.29
CA GLU A 52 1.50 5.22 -10.90
C GLU A 52 2.60 5.84 -10.02
N GLN A 53 2.83 7.14 -10.16
CA GLN A 53 3.84 7.89 -9.41
C GLN A 53 3.29 9.29 -9.14
N MET A 54 3.34 9.70 -7.86
CA MET A 54 3.05 11.07 -7.42
C MET A 54 4.31 11.93 -7.43
#